data_AF-A0A9C8DHE0-F1
#
_entry.id   AF-A0A9C8DHE0-F1
#
_cell.length_a   1.000
_cell.length_b   1.000
_cell.length_c   1.000
_cell.angle_alpha   90.00
_cell.angle_beta   90.00
_cell.angle_gamma   90.00
#
_symmetry.space_group_name_H-M   'P 1'
#
loop_
_entity.id
_entity.type
_entity.pdbx_description
1 polymer ?
#
loop_
_entity_poly.entity_id
_entity_poly.type
_entity_poly.pdbx_seq_one_letter_code
_entity_poly.pdbx_strand_id
1 'polypeptide(L)'
;MRAFVSFSVLALIVVGLALSLSHIPFGNSTANTDRMHVAKYYLNNGVKDTGAPNLVTAVVLDYRALDTLGEVTVLFIASLGLGIFLSWPKKEGSEDDDKRGLPPASLIVRRGSQFLFPLILLFGGYIFLHGHLTPGGGFQGDSVIASAFLLMFLGNTGYRLRQKTLAVTESLAGITFVIIGLIGLGVGGYFLNNFLPKGSVFALFSAGVI
;
A
#
# COMPACT_ATOMS: atom_id res chain seq x y z
N MET A 1 -34.62 -18.89 -14.49
CA MET A 1 -35.18 -17.87 -13.57
C MET A 1 -34.11 -17.12 -12.77
N ARG A 2 -33.20 -17.80 -12.03
CA ARG A 2 -32.14 -17.11 -11.23
C ARG A 2 -31.25 -16.18 -12.05
N ALA A 3 -30.72 -16.64 -13.19
CA ALA A 3 -29.88 -15.80 -14.05
C ALA A 3 -30.62 -14.54 -14.54
N PHE A 4 -31.87 -14.69 -14.96
CA PHE A 4 -32.71 -13.57 -15.42
C PHE A 4 -32.94 -12.52 -14.31
N VAL A 5 -33.22 -12.97 -13.08
CA VAL A 5 -33.37 -12.08 -11.92
C VAL A 5 -32.04 -11.37 -11.61
N SER A 6 -30.92 -12.10 -11.60
CA SER A 6 -29.58 -11.51 -11.38
C SER A 6 -29.23 -10.47 -12.44
N PHE A 7 -29.48 -10.74 -13.72
CA PHE A 7 -29.26 -9.77 -14.80
C PHE A 7 -30.15 -8.54 -14.67
N SER A 8 -31.41 -8.73 -14.28
CA SER A 8 -32.36 -7.62 -14.09
C SER A 8 -31.93 -6.70 -12.93
N VAL A 9 -31.48 -7.28 -11.82
CA VAL A 9 -30.96 -6.52 -10.67
C VAL A 9 -29.68 -5.78 -11.05
N LEU A 10 -28.75 -6.45 -11.73
CA LEU A 10 -27.50 -5.81 -12.17
C LEU A 10 -27.76 -4.67 -13.15
N ALA A 11 -28.68 -4.85 -14.10
CA ALA A 11 -29.09 -3.80 -15.02
C ALA A 11 -29.68 -2.60 -14.28
N LEU A 12 -30.52 -2.83 -13.27
CA LEU A 12 -31.10 -1.77 -12.44
C LEU A 12 -30.02 -1.00 -11.67
N ILE A 13 -29.03 -1.69 -11.10
CA ILE A 13 -27.89 -1.06 -10.42
C ILE A 13 -27.08 -0.21 -11.41
N VAL A 14 -26.76 -0.75 -12.58
CA VAL A 14 -25.98 -0.05 -13.62
C VAL A 14 -26.72 1.19 -14.11
N VAL A 15 -28.02 1.09 -14.40
CA VAL A 15 -28.84 2.24 -14.82
C VAL A 15 -28.92 3.28 -13.71
N GLY A 16 -29.14 2.87 -12.47
CA GLY A 16 -29.17 3.78 -11.31
C GLY A 16 -27.84 4.53 -11.14
N LEU A 17 -26.70 3.82 -11.27
CA LEU A 17 -25.37 4.43 -11.24
C LEU A 17 -25.15 5.38 -12.42
N ALA A 18 -25.52 4.97 -13.64
CA ALA A 18 -25.37 5.81 -14.84
C ALA A 18 -26.16 7.12 -14.74
N LEU A 19 -27.41 7.05 -14.26
CA LEU A 19 -28.24 8.23 -14.02
C LEU A 19 -27.67 9.11 -12.89
N SER A 20 -27.13 8.52 -11.82
CA SER A 20 -26.48 9.31 -10.77
C SER A 20 -25.24 10.06 -11.31
N LEU A 21 -24.40 9.37 -12.09
CA LEU A 21 -23.19 9.93 -12.66
C LEU A 21 -23.47 11.00 -13.74
N SER A 22 -24.58 10.91 -14.47
CA SER A 22 -24.93 11.90 -15.50
C SER A 22 -25.21 13.30 -14.93
N HIS A 23 -25.50 13.41 -13.63
CA HIS A 23 -25.71 14.69 -12.95
C HIS A 23 -24.40 15.32 -12.44
N ILE A 24 -23.27 14.63 -12.55
CA ILE A 24 -21.97 15.16 -12.13
C ILE A 24 -21.38 15.99 -13.29
N PRO A 25 -21.14 17.29 -13.10
CA PRO A 25 -20.65 18.17 -14.16
C PRO A 25 -19.13 18.02 -14.32
N PHE A 26 -18.67 16.88 -14.83
CA PHE A 26 -17.26 16.61 -15.09
C PHE A 26 -16.67 17.69 -16.00
N GLY A 27 -15.54 18.28 -15.59
CA GLY A 27 -14.84 19.32 -16.37
C GLY A 27 -15.41 20.74 -16.28
N ASN A 28 -16.55 20.97 -15.58
CA ASN A 28 -17.09 22.31 -15.41
C ASN A 28 -16.54 23.00 -14.14
N SER A 29 -15.55 23.86 -14.32
CA SER A 29 -14.85 24.57 -13.23
C SER A 29 -15.76 25.48 -12.40
N THR A 30 -16.82 26.05 -13.00
CA THR A 30 -17.76 26.95 -12.30
C THR A 30 -18.71 26.20 -11.37
N ALA A 31 -19.23 25.03 -11.79
CA ALA A 31 -20.12 24.21 -10.95
C ALA A 31 -19.38 23.42 -9.86
N ASN A 32 -18.10 23.09 -10.08
CA ASN A 32 -17.29 22.31 -9.13
C ASN A 32 -16.66 23.16 -8.01
N THR A 33 -16.76 24.49 -8.08
CA THR A 33 -16.08 25.41 -7.17
C THR A 33 -16.56 25.27 -5.72
N ASP A 34 -17.85 25.04 -5.49
CA ASP A 34 -18.42 24.86 -4.15
C ASP A 34 -18.16 23.47 -3.56
N ARG A 35 -18.12 22.43 -4.41
CA ARG A 35 -17.91 21.04 -3.96
C ARG A 35 -16.44 20.74 -3.62
N MET A 36 -15.50 21.48 -4.18
CA MET A 36 -14.05 21.21 -4.08
C MET A 36 -13.32 22.04 -3.01
N HIS A 37 -14.00 22.55 -1.99
CA HIS A 37 -13.36 23.42 -0.98
C HIS A 37 -12.13 22.76 -0.30
N VAL A 38 -12.22 21.49 0.11
CA VAL A 38 -11.11 20.74 0.71
C VAL A 38 -9.97 20.54 -0.31
N ALA A 39 -10.30 20.13 -1.53
CA ALA A 39 -9.31 19.92 -2.58
C ALA A 39 -8.56 21.21 -2.92
N LYS A 40 -9.25 22.36 -2.95
CA LYS A 40 -8.62 23.68 -3.13
C LYS A 40 -7.69 24.02 -1.98
N TYR A 41 -8.08 23.72 -0.74
CA TYR A 41 -7.22 23.91 0.42
C TYR A 41 -5.93 23.08 0.27
N TYR A 42 -6.04 21.79 -0.04
CA TYR A 42 -4.89 20.92 -0.27
C TYR A 42 -3.99 21.41 -1.41
N LEU A 43 -4.56 21.82 -2.54
CA LEU A 43 -3.79 22.36 -3.66
C LEU A 43 -3.01 23.64 -3.31
N ASN A 44 -3.61 24.52 -2.51
CA ASN A 44 -3.02 25.82 -2.19
C ASN A 44 -2.05 25.77 -1.00
N ASN A 45 -2.30 24.90 -0.03
CA ASN A 45 -1.55 24.84 1.24
C ASN A 45 -0.73 23.56 1.41
N GLY A 46 -0.98 22.50 0.64
CA GLY A 46 -0.38 21.18 0.86
C GLY A 46 1.15 21.21 0.96
N VAL A 47 1.83 21.92 0.05
CA VAL A 47 3.30 22.04 0.11
C VAL A 47 3.77 22.86 1.31
N LYS A 48 3.02 23.87 1.74
CA LYS A 48 3.37 24.68 2.93
C LYS A 48 3.15 23.89 4.23
N ASP A 49 2.04 23.18 4.29
CA ASP A 49 1.60 22.43 5.47
C ASP A 49 2.44 21.16 5.68
N THR A 50 2.86 20.48 4.60
CA THR A 50 3.52 19.17 4.68
C THR A 50 4.97 19.17 4.19
N GLY A 51 5.35 20.10 3.32
CA GLY A 51 6.65 20.10 2.63
C GLY A 51 6.73 19.14 1.43
N ALA A 52 5.74 18.27 1.24
CA ALA A 52 5.72 17.32 0.13
C ALA A 52 5.13 17.96 -1.14
N PRO A 53 5.86 18.00 -2.27
CA PRO A 53 5.30 18.43 -3.55
C PRO A 53 4.32 17.40 -4.16
N ASN A 54 4.43 16.11 -3.82
CA ASN A 54 3.42 15.13 -4.17
C ASN A 54 2.20 15.28 -3.24
N LEU A 55 1.15 15.91 -3.77
CA LEU A 55 -0.05 16.20 -2.99
C LEU A 55 -0.82 14.95 -2.56
N VAL A 56 -0.78 13.86 -3.34
CA VAL A 56 -1.46 12.62 -2.97
C VAL A 56 -0.81 12.05 -1.70
N THR A 57 0.52 11.98 -1.68
CA THR A 57 1.29 11.55 -0.50
C THR A 57 1.06 12.49 0.69
N ALA A 58 1.07 13.81 0.46
CA ALA A 58 0.78 14.80 1.50
C ALA A 58 -0.60 14.58 2.14
N VAL A 59 -1.62 14.30 1.33
CA VAL A 59 -2.98 14.03 1.83
C VAL A 59 -3.05 12.74 2.60
N VAL A 60 -2.46 11.66 2.09
CA VAL A 60 -2.59 10.33 2.67
C VAL A 60 -1.72 10.16 3.93
N LEU A 61 -0.52 10.75 3.96
CA LEU A 61 0.43 10.59 5.07
C LEU A 61 0.41 11.74 6.11
N ASP A 62 -0.16 12.90 5.81
CA ASP A 62 -0.26 14.02 6.76
C ASP A 62 -1.74 14.33 7.07
N TYR A 63 -2.49 14.90 6.12
CA TYR A 63 -3.87 15.35 6.38
C TYR A 63 -4.84 14.22 6.76
N ARG A 64 -4.63 13.03 6.22
CA ARG A 64 -5.46 11.82 6.42
C ARG A 64 -4.60 10.65 6.91
N ALA A 65 -3.57 10.94 7.69
CA ALA A 65 -2.62 9.94 8.20
C ALA A 65 -3.30 8.77 8.96
N LEU A 66 -4.45 9.03 9.60
CA LEU A 66 -5.25 7.99 10.27
C LEU A 66 -5.88 6.99 9.29
N ASP A 67 -6.20 7.40 8.06
CA ASP A 67 -6.71 6.48 7.04
C ASP A 67 -5.60 5.52 6.62
N THR A 68 -4.37 6.01 6.46
CA THR A 68 -3.18 5.17 6.22
C THR A 68 -2.91 4.21 7.37
N LEU A 69 -3.04 4.67 8.63
CA LEU A 69 -2.95 3.78 9.79
C LEU A 69 -3.99 2.65 9.69
N GLY A 70 -5.21 2.98 9.30
CA GLY A 70 -6.28 2.02 9.05
C GLY A 70 -5.89 1.01 7.96
N GLU A 71 -5.38 1.47 6.83
CA GLU A 71 -4.91 0.60 5.73
C GLU A 71 -3.81 -0.36 6.20
N VAL A 72 -2.78 0.13 6.88
CA VAL A 72 -1.69 -0.71 7.43
C VAL A 72 -2.24 -1.72 8.44
N THR A 73 -3.20 -1.32 9.28
CA THR A 73 -3.86 -2.21 10.24
C THR A 73 -4.62 -3.33 9.53
N VAL A 74 -5.36 -3.01 8.46
CA VAL A 74 -6.09 -4.02 7.66
C VAL A 74 -5.12 -5.01 7.02
N LEU A 75 -3.99 -4.53 6.47
CA LEU A 75 -2.97 -5.40 5.88
C LEU A 75 -2.34 -6.33 6.92
N PHE A 76 -2.01 -5.81 8.10
CA PHE A 76 -1.45 -6.60 9.21
C PHE A 76 -2.44 -7.66 9.73
N ILE A 77 -3.73 -7.31 9.84
CA ILE A 77 -4.75 -8.28 10.24
C ILE A 77 -4.93 -9.35 9.15
N ALA A 78 -4.84 -8.98 7.88
CA ALA A 78 -4.95 -9.92 6.77
C ALA A 78 -3.76 -10.91 6.72
N SER A 79 -2.52 -10.43 6.88
CA SER A 79 -1.32 -11.28 6.93
C SER A 79 -1.35 -12.21 8.14
N LEU A 80 -1.69 -11.70 9.33
CA LEU A 80 -1.83 -12.47 10.56
C LEU A 80 -2.92 -13.53 10.45
N GLY A 81 -4.10 -13.15 9.94
CA GLY A 81 -5.23 -14.05 9.73
C GLY A 81 -4.89 -15.19 8.79
N LEU A 82 -4.22 -14.88 7.66
CA LEU A 82 -3.72 -15.90 6.74
C LEU A 82 -2.66 -16.79 7.39
N GLY A 83 -1.73 -16.22 8.15
CA GLY A 83 -0.70 -16.96 8.87
C GLY A 83 -1.28 -17.96 9.87
N ILE A 84 -2.30 -17.55 10.65
CA ILE A 84 -3.01 -18.41 11.60
C ILE A 84 -3.79 -19.50 10.84
N PHE A 85 -4.51 -19.14 9.79
CA PHE A 85 -5.30 -20.07 8.98
C PHE A 85 -4.42 -21.17 8.37
N LEU A 86 -3.25 -20.80 7.83
CA LEU A 86 -2.31 -21.75 7.24
C LEU A 86 -1.53 -22.56 8.28
N SER A 87 -1.42 -22.07 9.53
CA SER A 87 -0.77 -22.79 10.64
C SER A 87 -1.71 -23.77 11.34
N TRP A 88 -2.98 -23.84 10.93
CA TRP A 88 -3.95 -24.74 11.52
C TRP A 88 -3.53 -26.21 11.28
N PRO A 89 -3.48 -27.06 12.32
CA PRO A 89 -3.01 -28.44 12.16
C PRO A 89 -3.89 -29.18 11.15
N LYS A 90 -3.26 -29.70 10.09
CA LYS A 90 -3.92 -30.62 9.16
C LYS A 90 -4.27 -31.90 9.91
N LYS A 91 -5.47 -32.43 9.66
CA LYS A 91 -5.94 -33.70 10.23
C LYS A 91 -4.95 -34.82 9.88
N GLU A 92 -4.45 -35.53 10.90
CA GLU A 92 -3.62 -36.74 10.73
C GLU A 92 -4.37 -37.73 9.83
N GLY A 93 -3.73 -38.14 8.73
CA GLY A 93 -4.33 -38.97 7.68
C GLY A 93 -4.26 -38.39 6.27
N SER A 94 -3.66 -37.20 6.09
CA SER A 94 -3.30 -36.66 4.77
C SER A 94 -1.79 -36.78 4.52
N GLU A 95 -1.29 -38.02 4.45
CA GLU A 95 0.11 -38.34 4.10
C GLU A 95 0.46 -38.07 2.62
N ASP A 96 -0.39 -37.38 1.85
CA ASP A 96 -0.36 -37.48 0.38
C ASP A 96 -0.19 -36.15 -0.39
N ASP A 97 0.41 -35.08 0.15
CA ASP A 97 0.51 -33.86 -0.67
C ASP A 97 1.70 -32.89 -0.50
N ASP A 98 2.82 -33.30 0.11
CA ASP A 98 4.05 -32.45 0.14
C ASP A 98 5.27 -33.07 -0.57
N LYS A 99 5.03 -34.11 -1.39
CA LYS A 99 6.04 -34.72 -2.27
C LYS A 99 5.67 -34.70 -3.76
N ARG A 100 4.71 -33.88 -4.18
CA ARG A 100 4.72 -33.44 -5.58
C ARG A 100 5.85 -32.44 -5.70
N GLY A 101 7.07 -32.93 -5.91
CA GLY A 101 8.21 -32.09 -6.21
C GLY A 101 7.83 -31.22 -7.41
N LEU A 102 7.46 -29.97 -7.14
CA LEU A 102 7.17 -29.01 -8.18
C LEU A 102 8.35 -29.04 -9.15
N PRO A 103 8.10 -29.23 -10.46
CA PRO A 103 9.20 -29.32 -11.40
C PRO A 103 10.06 -28.06 -11.25
N PRO A 104 11.40 -28.21 -11.20
CA PRO A 104 12.25 -27.05 -11.01
C PRO A 104 11.99 -26.04 -12.12
N ALA A 105 11.96 -24.75 -11.75
CA ALA A 105 11.88 -23.69 -12.74
C ALA A 105 13.01 -23.83 -13.77
N SER A 106 12.74 -23.40 -15.01
CA SER A 106 13.74 -23.44 -16.07
C SER A 106 15.00 -22.65 -15.66
N LEU A 107 16.16 -23.04 -16.19
CA LEU A 107 17.43 -22.39 -15.84
C LEU A 107 17.39 -20.88 -16.10
N ILE A 108 16.71 -20.47 -17.19
CA ILE A 108 16.51 -19.06 -17.55
C ILE A 108 15.69 -18.34 -16.49
N VAL A 109 14.55 -18.91 -16.06
CA VAL A 109 13.69 -18.30 -15.04
C VAL A 109 14.42 -18.22 -13.69
N ARG A 110 15.11 -19.29 -13.28
CA ARG A 110 15.84 -19.33 -12.00
C ARG A 110 16.99 -18.32 -11.94
N ARG A 111 17.78 -18.20 -13.01
CA ARG A 111 18.88 -17.24 -13.07
C ARG A 111 18.38 -15.81 -13.28
N GLY A 112 17.35 -15.65 -14.12
CA GLY A 112 16.69 -14.38 -14.36
C GLY A 112 16.09 -13.80 -13.07
N SER A 113 15.38 -14.60 -12.27
CA SER A 113 14.81 -14.15 -11.00
C SER A 113 15.88 -13.70 -10.00
N GLN A 114 16.99 -14.45 -9.87
CA GLN A 114 18.11 -14.08 -9.00
C GLN A 114 18.78 -12.78 -9.42
N PHE A 115 18.92 -12.55 -10.73
CA PHE A 115 19.50 -11.31 -11.27
C PHE A 115 18.56 -10.11 -11.12
N LEU A 116 17.27 -10.30 -11.40
CA LEU A 116 16.27 -9.23 -11.31
C LEU A 116 15.92 -8.85 -9.88
N PHE A 117 16.02 -9.79 -8.92
CA PHE A 117 15.67 -9.56 -7.52
C PHE A 117 16.28 -8.27 -6.93
N PRO A 118 17.61 -8.06 -6.91
CA PRO A 118 18.19 -6.83 -6.37
C PRO A 118 17.81 -5.58 -7.16
N LEU A 119 17.57 -5.69 -8.48
CA LEU A 119 17.16 -4.56 -9.31
C LEU A 119 15.73 -4.10 -8.98
N ILE A 120 14.82 -5.05 -8.78
CA ILE A 120 13.44 -4.77 -8.38
C ILE A 120 13.42 -4.19 -6.96
N LEU A 121 14.23 -4.71 -6.03
CA LEU A 121 14.36 -4.13 -4.69
C LEU A 121 14.86 -2.68 -4.72
N LEU A 122 15.90 -2.40 -5.53
CA LEU A 122 16.42 -1.05 -5.69
C LEU A 122 15.37 -0.12 -6.28
N PHE A 123 14.63 -0.58 -7.28
CA PHE A 123 13.57 0.22 -7.91
C PHE A 123 12.39 0.46 -6.98
N GLY A 124 11.94 -0.54 -6.24
CA GLY A 124 10.88 -0.38 -5.23
C GLY A 124 11.31 0.55 -4.10
N GLY A 125 12.55 0.43 -3.63
CA GLY A 125 13.14 1.35 -2.64
C GLY A 125 13.26 2.78 -3.18
N TYR A 126 13.59 2.96 -4.46
CA TYR A 126 13.58 4.26 -5.12
C TYR A 126 12.18 4.91 -5.10
N ILE A 127 11.13 4.15 -5.46
CA ILE A 127 9.74 4.63 -5.44
C ILE A 127 9.32 5.00 -4.01
N PHE A 128 9.66 4.17 -3.03
CA PHE A 128 9.39 4.40 -1.61
C PHE A 128 10.03 5.70 -1.13
N LEU A 129 11.35 5.85 -1.32
CA LEU A 129 12.13 6.99 -0.81
C LEU A 129 11.80 8.33 -1.49
N HIS A 130 11.27 8.30 -2.71
CA HIS A 130 10.87 9.50 -3.44
C HIS A 130 9.35 9.72 -3.42
N GLY A 131 8.61 9.06 -2.52
CA GLY A 131 7.16 9.12 -2.46
C GLY A 131 6.59 10.53 -2.25
N HIS A 132 7.31 11.39 -1.54
CA HIS A 132 6.96 12.81 -1.36
C HIS A 132 7.27 13.67 -2.59
N LEU A 133 8.15 13.21 -3.48
CA LEU A 133 8.62 13.96 -4.66
C LEU A 133 7.94 13.55 -5.96
N THR A 134 7.73 12.25 -6.14
CA THR A 134 7.29 11.62 -7.38
C THR A 134 5.96 10.88 -7.17
N PRO A 135 5.15 10.68 -8.22
CA PRO A 135 3.98 9.82 -8.14
C PRO A 135 4.38 8.40 -7.68
N GLY A 136 3.72 7.91 -6.64
CA GLY A 136 4.13 6.68 -5.95
C GLY A 136 3.85 6.81 -4.46
N GLY A 137 4.80 6.33 -3.65
CA GLY A 137 4.67 6.28 -2.20
C GLY A 137 5.10 4.93 -1.64
N GLY A 138 4.87 4.76 -0.33
CA GLY A 138 5.23 3.53 0.38
C GLY A 138 4.55 2.29 -0.19
N PHE A 139 3.22 2.33 -0.32
CA PHE A 139 2.43 1.17 -0.76
C PHE A 139 2.82 0.64 -2.14
N GLN A 140 3.05 1.53 -3.11
CA GLN A 140 3.45 1.15 -4.47
C GLN A 140 4.88 0.60 -4.49
N GLY A 141 5.81 1.25 -3.77
CA GLY A 141 7.19 0.77 -3.62
C GLY A 141 7.24 -0.62 -2.96
N ASP A 142 6.44 -0.82 -1.91
CA ASP A 142 6.34 -2.09 -1.18
C ASP A 142 5.71 -3.19 -2.03
N SER A 143 4.71 -2.87 -2.84
CA SER A 143 4.12 -3.82 -3.79
C SER A 143 5.14 -4.29 -4.84
N VAL A 144 6.00 -3.38 -5.32
CA VAL A 144 7.12 -3.73 -6.21
C VAL A 144 8.13 -4.62 -5.48
N ILE A 145 8.50 -4.30 -4.24
CA ILE A 145 9.39 -5.15 -3.42
C ILE A 145 8.78 -6.53 -3.18
N ALA A 146 7.49 -6.62 -2.84
CA ALA A 146 6.77 -7.86 -2.63
C ALA A 146 6.78 -8.73 -3.91
N SER A 147 6.67 -8.10 -5.09
CA SER A 147 6.79 -8.81 -6.37
C SER A 147 8.16 -9.44 -6.58
N ALA A 148 9.24 -8.83 -6.05
CA ALA A 148 10.58 -9.41 -6.10
C ALA A 148 10.66 -10.70 -5.28
N PHE A 149 10.08 -10.70 -4.08
CA PHE A 149 10.00 -11.90 -3.24
C PHE A 149 9.11 -12.97 -3.88
N LEU A 150 7.97 -12.60 -4.47
CA LEU A 150 7.12 -13.50 -5.22
C LEU A 150 7.87 -14.14 -6.39
N LEU A 151 8.63 -13.34 -7.15
CA LEU A 151 9.46 -13.83 -8.25
C LEU A 151 10.52 -14.83 -7.76
N MET A 152 11.11 -14.60 -6.58
CA MET A 152 12.03 -15.56 -5.96
C MET A 152 11.35 -16.84 -5.50
N PHE A 153 10.14 -16.76 -4.92
CA PHE A 153 9.36 -17.94 -4.53
C PHE A 153 8.98 -18.81 -5.74
N LEU A 154 8.60 -18.18 -6.86
CA LEU A 154 8.20 -18.89 -8.08
C LEU A 154 9.41 -19.41 -8.88
N GLY A 155 10.48 -18.61 -8.97
CA GLY A 155 11.65 -18.93 -9.77
C GLY A 155 12.65 -19.86 -9.08
N ASN A 156 12.52 -20.08 -7.77
CA ASN A 156 13.42 -20.93 -7.01
C ASN A 156 12.63 -21.79 -6.01
N THR A 157 12.36 -23.04 -6.39
CA THR A 157 11.53 -24.00 -5.65
C THR A 157 12.03 -24.31 -4.23
N GLY A 158 13.27 -23.99 -3.88
CA GLY A 158 13.83 -24.11 -2.54
C GLY A 158 13.90 -22.81 -1.74
N TYR A 159 13.49 -21.68 -2.30
CA TYR A 159 13.57 -20.39 -1.63
C TYR A 159 12.55 -20.33 -0.48
N ARG A 160 13.07 -20.20 0.73
CA ARG A 160 12.26 -20.11 1.95
C ARG A 160 12.69 -18.88 2.73
N LEU A 161 11.70 -18.05 3.08
CA LEU A 161 11.90 -17.00 4.06
C LEU A 161 11.67 -17.58 5.45
N ARG A 162 12.54 -17.19 6.38
CA ARG A 162 12.38 -17.57 7.78
C ARG A 162 11.17 -16.84 8.33
N GLN A 163 10.10 -17.56 8.69
CA GLN A 163 8.87 -17.01 9.24
C GLN A 163 9.13 -16.06 10.42
N LYS A 164 10.05 -16.43 11.32
CA LYS A 164 10.46 -15.57 12.44
C LYS A 164 11.03 -14.22 11.98
N THR A 165 11.79 -14.18 10.88
CA THR A 165 12.31 -12.90 10.36
C THR A 165 11.16 -12.04 9.83
N LEU A 166 10.25 -12.62 9.05
CA LEU A 166 9.09 -11.89 8.51
C LEU A 166 8.24 -11.29 9.64
N ALA A 167 7.87 -12.10 10.63
CA ALA A 167 7.05 -11.65 11.76
C ALA A 167 7.72 -10.54 12.58
N VAL A 168 9.05 -10.65 12.81
CA VAL A 168 9.80 -9.61 13.53
C VAL A 168 9.89 -8.33 12.72
N THR A 169 10.19 -8.41 11.41
CA THR A 169 10.25 -7.23 10.54
C THR A 169 8.90 -6.52 10.45
N GLU A 170 7.82 -7.28 10.29
CA GLU A 170 6.45 -6.77 10.22
C GLU A 170 6.05 -6.09 11.54
N SER A 171 6.30 -6.75 12.67
CA SER A 171 6.00 -6.19 14.00
C SER A 171 6.81 -4.93 14.27
N LEU A 172 8.09 -4.91 13.89
CA LEU A 172 8.95 -3.74 14.04
C LEU A 172 8.42 -2.56 13.21
N ALA A 173 8.05 -2.78 11.95
CA ALA A 173 7.51 -1.75 11.08
C ALA A 173 6.22 -1.12 11.66
N GLY A 174 5.28 -1.96 12.11
CA GLY A 174 4.04 -1.49 12.73
C GLY A 174 4.28 -0.71 14.02
N ILE A 175 5.18 -1.20 14.90
CA ILE A 175 5.55 -0.51 16.14
C ILE A 175 6.21 0.83 15.83
N THR A 176 7.13 0.90 14.87
CA THR A 176 7.77 2.15 14.46
C THR A 176 6.75 3.18 14.00
N PHE A 177 5.77 2.78 13.18
CA PHE A 177 4.70 3.67 12.71
C PHE A 177 3.87 4.25 13.88
N VAL A 178 3.48 3.40 14.83
CA VAL A 178 2.72 3.84 16.02
C VAL A 178 3.56 4.76 16.91
N ILE A 179 4.84 4.45 17.13
CA ILE A 179 5.74 5.29 17.93
C ILE A 179 5.90 6.68 17.31
N ILE A 180 6.11 6.77 15.99
CA ILE A 180 6.17 8.05 15.29
C ILE A 180 4.89 8.85 15.52
N GLY A 181 3.73 8.19 15.43
CA GLY A 181 2.44 8.83 15.71
C GLY A 181 2.29 9.32 17.15
N LEU A 182 2.74 8.54 18.13
CA LEU A 182 2.73 8.92 19.55
C LEU A 182 3.70 10.07 19.86
N ILE A 183 4.86 10.11 19.21
CA ILE A 183 5.78 11.25 19.30
C ILE A 183 5.11 12.51 18.74
N GLY A 184 4.44 12.39 17.59
CA GLY A 184 3.65 13.48 17.01
C GLY A 184 2.56 13.98 17.97
N LEU A 185 1.86 13.07 18.66
CA LEU A 185 0.87 13.44 19.67
C LEU A 185 1.48 14.24 20.83
N GLY A 186 2.65 13.81 21.32
CA GLY A 186 3.34 14.48 22.43
C GLY A 186 3.91 15.85 22.08
N VAL A 187 4.38 16.05 20.84
CA VAL A 187 5.02 17.29 20.40
C VAL A 187 4.02 18.28 19.78
N GLY A 188 3.15 17.79 18.90
CA GLY A 188 2.25 18.62 18.08
C GLY A 188 0.80 18.65 18.51
N GLY A 189 0.42 17.89 19.54
CA GLY A 189 -0.94 17.86 20.10
C GLY A 189 -1.94 17.00 19.34
N TYR A 190 -1.54 16.35 18.24
CA TYR A 190 -2.33 15.35 17.53
C TYR A 190 -1.45 14.22 16.99
N PHE A 191 -2.03 13.02 16.89
CA PHE A 191 -1.33 11.82 16.45
C PHE A 191 -0.85 11.95 15.01
N LEU A 192 0.39 11.50 14.73
CA LEU A 192 1.07 11.64 13.43
C LEU A 192 1.30 13.09 12.97
N ASN A 193 1.37 14.06 13.90
CA ASN A 193 1.81 15.40 13.56
C ASN A 193 3.21 15.38 12.92
N ASN A 194 3.38 16.16 11.84
CA ASN A 194 4.65 16.34 11.16
C ASN A 194 5.57 17.29 11.96
N PHE A 195 6.30 16.72 12.93
CA PHE A 195 7.16 17.46 13.86
C PHE A 195 8.60 17.68 13.35
N LEU A 196 8.99 17.04 12.25
CA LEU A 196 10.35 17.15 11.70
C LEU A 196 10.49 18.35 10.74
N PRO A 197 11.71 18.88 10.57
CA PRO A 197 11.96 19.96 9.62
C PRO A 197 11.61 19.55 8.18
N LYS A 198 10.77 20.35 7.52
CA LYS A 198 10.31 20.10 6.15
C LYS A 198 11.39 20.26 5.08
N GLY A 199 12.55 20.82 5.43
CA GLY A 199 13.67 21.01 4.51
C GLY A 199 13.37 21.96 3.35
N SER A 200 14.09 21.78 2.24
CA SER A 200 13.82 22.48 0.99
C SER A 200 12.96 21.63 0.07
N VAL A 201 11.92 22.23 -0.52
CA VAL A 201 11.03 21.53 -1.46
C VAL A 201 11.88 20.98 -2.62
N PHE A 202 11.58 19.76 -3.05
CA PHE A 202 12.32 18.99 -4.06
C PHE A 202 13.66 18.39 -3.63
N ALA A 203 14.10 18.58 -2.39
CA ALA A 203 15.23 17.83 -1.85
C ALA A 203 14.79 16.45 -1.35
N LEU A 204 15.71 15.47 -1.35
CA LEU A 204 15.43 14.13 -0.83
C LEU A 204 15.08 14.18 0.66
N PHE A 205 15.89 14.89 1.46
CA PHE A 205 15.61 15.16 2.88
C PHE A 205 14.70 16.38 3.01
N SER A 206 13.41 16.18 2.71
CA SER A 206 12.34 17.17 2.83
C SER A 206 11.03 16.49 3.28
N ALA A 207 9.95 17.25 3.43
CA ALA A 207 8.63 16.78 3.87
C ALA A 207 8.51 16.25 5.32
N GLY A 208 9.59 16.35 6.11
CA GLY A 208 9.56 16.14 7.54
C GLY A 208 9.40 14.66 7.92
N VAL A 209 8.24 14.29 8.48
CA VAL A 209 7.91 12.93 8.93
C VAL A 209 7.49 12.01 7.78
N ILE A 210 6.96 12.58 6.70
CA ILE A 210 6.57 11.88 5.46
C ILE A 210 7.81 11.28 4.80
#